data_AF-A0A0G9JNV2-F1
#
_entry.id   AF-A0A0G9JNV2-F1
#
_cell.length_a   1.000
_cell.length_b   1.000
_cell.length_c   1.000
_cell.angle_alpha   90.00
_cell.angle_beta   90.00
_cell.angle_gamma   90.00
#
_symmetry.space_group_name_H-M   'P 1'
#
loop_
_entity.id
_entity.type
_entity.pdbx_description
1 polymer ?
#
loop_
_entity_poly.entity_id
_entity_poly.type
_entity_poly.pdbx_seq_one_letter_code
_entity_poly.pdbx_strand_id
1 'polypeptide(L)'
;MNFLKSTLVSFAVITTLFAGNYAIDTSLSNANFTVKHLKVTNVTGTFNDMSGNFEYDEETNKLKSLKGEIVVSSINTTDEKRDEHLKSEDILNVKKFPKIFFKSTKIEDNVVYGDLTIRNVTKNIKLELENQAFLDKQVIFSMKGETKRSYFDISWDELLETGSIAVSDEIKLTINIKGNLVEEPKPEEKKEDKKKTNKKVTEKKKEIK
;
A
#
# COMPACT_ATOMS: atom_id res chain seq x y z
N MET A 1 -23.58 -36.74 -53.53
CA MET A 1 -23.33 -35.31 -53.22
C MET A 1 -23.74 -35.08 -51.77
N ASN A 2 -22.81 -35.29 -50.83
CA ASN A 2 -23.09 -35.15 -49.40
C ASN A 2 -22.31 -33.94 -48.88
N PHE A 3 -23.05 -32.89 -48.51
CA PHE A 3 -22.49 -31.67 -47.94
C PHE A 3 -22.11 -31.90 -46.48
N LEU A 4 -20.81 -31.84 -46.19
CA LEU A 4 -20.26 -31.88 -44.85
C LEU A 4 -20.50 -30.50 -44.20
N LYS A 5 -21.37 -30.44 -43.18
CA LYS A 5 -21.57 -29.24 -42.38
C LYS A 5 -20.37 -29.04 -41.46
N SER A 6 -19.54 -28.05 -41.75
CA SER A 6 -18.45 -27.61 -40.88
C SER A 6 -19.01 -26.66 -39.82
N THR A 7 -19.10 -27.13 -38.58
CA THR A 7 -19.42 -26.29 -37.42
C THR A 7 -18.15 -25.62 -36.91
N LEU A 8 -18.08 -24.30 -37.08
CA LEU A 8 -17.01 -23.46 -36.55
C LEU A 8 -17.16 -23.37 -35.02
N VAL A 9 -16.31 -24.07 -34.27
CA VAL A 9 -16.24 -23.92 -32.81
C VAL A 9 -15.43 -22.65 -32.53
N SER A 10 -16.12 -21.58 -32.11
CA SER A 10 -15.48 -20.35 -31.63
C SER A 10 -14.88 -20.60 -30.25
N PHE A 11 -13.56 -20.57 -30.15
CA PHE A 11 -12.84 -20.63 -28.88
C PHE A 11 -12.82 -19.21 -28.29
N ALA A 12 -13.73 -18.92 -27.36
CA ALA A 12 -13.67 -17.68 -26.59
C ALA A 12 -12.47 -17.78 -25.63
N VAL A 13 -11.41 -17.01 -25.92
CA VAL A 13 -10.31 -16.80 -24.98
C VAL A 13 -10.87 -15.92 -23.86
N ILE A 14 -11.19 -16.54 -22.72
CA ILE A 14 -11.52 -15.79 -21.50
C ILE A 14 -10.18 -15.31 -20.94
N THR A 15 -9.84 -14.04 -21.20
CA THR A 15 -8.76 -13.38 -20.47
C THR A 15 -9.24 -13.19 -19.03
N THR A 16 -8.74 -14.04 -18.14
CA THR A 16 -8.87 -13.79 -16.70
C THR A 16 -8.17 -12.48 -16.38
N LEU A 17 -8.95 -11.47 -15.97
CA LEU A 17 -8.49 -10.22 -15.38
C LEU A 17 -7.64 -10.54 -14.14
N PHE A 18 -6.31 -10.54 -14.29
CA PHE A 18 -5.41 -10.65 -13.14
C PHE A 18 -4.94 -9.24 -12.77
N ALA A 19 -5.45 -8.71 -11.66
CA ALA A 19 -4.85 -7.55 -11.01
C ALA A 19 -3.43 -7.92 -10.54
N GLY A 20 -2.48 -7.03 -10.76
CA GLY A 20 -1.11 -7.19 -10.29
C GLY A 20 -1.00 -6.90 -8.80
N ASN A 21 -0.10 -7.61 -8.11
CA ASN A 21 0.27 -7.33 -6.72
C ASN A 21 1.48 -6.39 -6.69
N TYR A 22 1.40 -5.30 -5.94
CA TYR A 22 2.47 -4.32 -5.83
C TYR A 22 2.89 -4.15 -4.38
N ALA A 23 4.19 -3.98 -4.15
CA ALA A 23 4.76 -3.60 -2.87
C ALA A 23 5.04 -2.09 -2.85
N ILE A 24 4.67 -1.42 -1.76
CA ILE A 24 4.92 0.02 -1.59
C ILE A 24 6.44 0.26 -1.51
N ASP A 25 6.92 1.20 -2.32
CA ASP A 25 8.28 1.73 -2.31
C ASP A 25 8.42 2.75 -1.17
N THR A 26 9.01 2.34 -0.06
CA THR A 26 9.20 3.19 1.13
C THR A 26 9.99 4.46 0.82
N SER A 27 10.90 4.44 -0.14
CA SER A 27 11.76 5.60 -0.44
C SER A 27 11.05 6.74 -1.18
N LEU A 28 9.90 6.43 -1.79
CA LEU A 28 9.14 7.35 -2.65
C LEU A 28 7.66 7.41 -2.25
N SER A 29 7.33 6.98 -1.04
CA SER A 29 5.99 7.03 -0.47
C SER A 29 6.01 7.76 0.87
N ASN A 30 4.95 8.51 1.18
CA ASN A 30 4.83 9.22 2.46
C ASN A 30 3.36 9.47 2.81
N ALA A 31 3.10 9.58 4.12
CA ALA A 31 1.80 9.97 4.66
C ALA A 31 1.92 11.35 5.30
N ASN A 32 1.29 12.34 4.67
CA ASN A 32 1.26 13.70 5.18
C ASN A 32 -0.04 13.98 5.90
N PHE A 33 0.04 14.85 6.88
CA PHE A 33 -1.11 15.42 7.54
C PHE A 33 -0.97 16.93 7.70
N THR A 34 -2.10 17.61 7.77
CA THR A 34 -2.17 19.04 8.08
C THR A 34 -3.25 19.28 9.12
N VAL A 35 -2.90 20.05 10.15
CA VAL A 35 -3.80 20.47 11.23
C VAL A 35 -3.74 21.98 11.35
N LYS A 36 -4.90 22.62 11.53
CA LYS A 36 -4.95 24.07 11.78
C LYS A 36 -4.57 24.38 13.23
N HIS A 37 -3.66 25.34 13.40
CA HIS A 37 -3.30 25.97 14.66
C HIS A 37 -3.86 27.41 14.71
N LEU A 38 -4.48 27.76 15.84
CA LEU A 38 -5.18 29.01 16.08
C LEU A 38 -6.20 29.39 14.99
N LYS A 39 -6.78 28.39 14.32
CA LYS A 39 -7.71 28.52 13.16
C LYS A 39 -7.10 29.18 11.91
N VAL A 40 -5.83 29.61 11.95
CA VAL A 40 -5.20 30.44 10.90
C VAL A 40 -4.03 29.72 10.26
N THR A 41 -3.10 29.20 11.04
CA THR A 41 -1.85 28.63 10.52
C THR A 41 -1.99 27.13 10.33
N ASN A 42 -1.31 26.59 9.32
CA ASN A 42 -1.25 25.15 9.08
C ASN A 42 0.03 24.60 9.70
N VAL A 43 -0.12 23.59 10.54
CA VAL A 43 0.99 22.73 10.96
C VAL A 43 0.93 21.48 10.10
N THR A 44 2.00 21.23 9.35
CA THR A 44 2.14 20.05 8.50
C THR A 44 3.10 19.07 9.16
N GLY A 45 2.80 17.78 9.04
CA GLY A 45 3.73 16.72 9.37
C GLY A 45 3.72 15.62 8.33
N THR A 46 4.79 14.84 8.31
CA THR A 46 4.96 13.67 7.45
C THR A 46 5.38 12.46 8.27
N PHE A 47 4.95 11.28 7.82
CA PHE A 47 5.55 10.00 8.16
C PHE A 47 6.27 9.48 6.91
N ASN A 48 7.58 9.32 7.02
CA ASN A 48 8.44 8.90 5.91
C ASN A 48 8.59 7.37 5.83
N ASP A 49 8.43 6.67 6.94
CA ASP A 49 8.58 5.21 6.96
C ASP A 49 7.22 4.55 6.75
N MET A 50 6.89 4.33 5.48
CA MET A 50 5.67 3.63 5.04
C MET A 50 6.01 2.31 4.37
N SER A 51 5.22 1.27 4.65
CA SER A 51 5.28 0.01 3.91
C SER A 51 3.88 -0.57 3.71
N GLY A 52 3.75 -1.53 2.80
CA GLY A 52 2.47 -2.14 2.50
C GLY A 52 2.42 -2.81 1.14
N ASN A 53 1.22 -3.25 0.78
CA ASN A 53 0.92 -3.84 -0.52
C ASN A 53 -0.46 -3.39 -1.00
N PHE A 54 -0.65 -3.47 -2.31
CA PHE A 54 -1.92 -3.22 -2.95
C PHE A 54 -2.07 -4.06 -4.21
N GLU A 55 -3.32 -4.30 -4.58
CA GLU A 55 -3.67 -4.90 -5.86
C GLU A 55 -4.15 -3.80 -6.82
N TYR A 56 -3.62 -3.78 -8.03
CA TYR A 56 -4.01 -2.82 -9.06
C TYR A 56 -4.24 -3.53 -10.38
N ASP A 57 -5.33 -3.17 -11.05
CA ASP A 57 -5.73 -3.68 -12.36
C ASP A 57 -5.32 -2.66 -13.42
N GLU A 58 -4.26 -3.00 -14.16
CA GLU A 58 -3.66 -2.15 -15.19
C GLU A 58 -4.60 -1.92 -16.39
N GLU A 59 -5.46 -2.91 -16.71
CA GLU A 59 -6.38 -2.79 -17.85
C GLU A 59 -7.52 -1.82 -17.54
N THR A 60 -8.08 -1.90 -16.32
CA THR A 60 -9.20 -1.03 -15.91
C THR A 60 -8.75 0.25 -15.20
N ASN A 61 -7.45 0.39 -14.90
CA ASN A 61 -6.89 1.46 -14.07
C ASN A 61 -7.58 1.59 -12.72
N LYS A 62 -7.77 0.45 -12.04
CA LYS A 62 -8.49 0.40 -10.76
C LYS A 62 -7.65 -0.23 -9.66
N LEU A 63 -7.54 0.49 -8.55
CA LEU A 63 -7.10 -0.07 -7.26
C LEU A 63 -8.16 -1.07 -6.76
N LYS A 64 -7.73 -2.27 -6.38
CA LYS A 64 -8.63 -3.34 -5.90
C LYS A 64 -8.53 -3.55 -4.40
N SER A 65 -7.33 -3.44 -3.84
CA SER A 65 -7.08 -3.55 -2.41
C SER A 65 -5.88 -2.70 -2.02
N LEU A 66 -5.82 -2.24 -0.78
CA LEU A 66 -4.67 -1.53 -0.21
C LEU A 66 -4.54 -1.88 1.26
N LYS A 67 -3.34 -2.28 1.67
CA LYS A 67 -2.97 -2.45 3.07
C LYS A 67 -1.62 -1.78 3.30
N GLY A 68 -1.56 -0.92 4.30
CA GLY A 68 -0.33 -0.20 4.63
C GLY A 68 -0.14 -0.03 6.12
N GLU A 69 1.10 0.31 6.47
CA GLU A 69 1.48 0.72 7.81
C GLU A 69 2.49 1.86 7.72
N ILE A 70 2.48 2.72 8.74
CA ILE A 70 3.50 3.75 8.94
C ILE A 70 4.13 3.60 10.32
N VAL A 71 5.42 3.89 10.43
CA VAL A 71 6.15 3.86 11.70
C VAL A 71 5.97 5.19 12.43
N VAL A 72 5.45 5.15 13.66
CA VAL A 72 5.15 6.37 14.42
C VAL A 72 6.40 7.19 14.73
N SER A 73 7.56 6.54 14.92
CA SER A 73 8.82 7.22 15.18
C SER A 73 9.32 8.07 14.01
N SER A 74 8.85 7.82 12.78
CA SER A 74 9.25 8.58 11.60
C SER A 74 8.48 9.90 11.43
N ILE A 75 7.65 10.27 12.41
CA ILE A 75 6.93 11.55 12.38
C ILE A 75 7.92 12.71 12.35
N ASN A 76 7.68 13.65 11.45
CA ASN A 76 8.47 14.86 11.31
C ASN A 76 7.54 16.05 11.02
N THR A 77 7.53 17.02 11.93
CA THR A 77 6.82 18.30 11.77
C THR A 77 7.79 19.48 11.68
N THR A 78 9.07 19.21 11.43
CA THR A 78 10.19 20.15 11.42
C THR A 78 10.42 20.88 12.75
N ASP A 79 9.89 20.34 13.85
CA ASP A 79 10.06 20.85 15.21
C ASP A 79 10.27 19.64 16.14
N GLU A 80 11.51 19.48 16.61
CA GLU A 80 11.91 18.31 17.39
C GLU A 80 11.10 18.15 18.68
N LYS A 81 10.78 19.26 19.37
CA LYS A 81 10.02 19.24 20.62
C LYS A 81 8.58 18.82 20.37
N ARG A 82 7.97 19.32 19.30
CA ARG A 82 6.63 18.90 18.90
C ARG A 82 6.62 17.43 18.49
N ASP A 83 7.64 16.98 17.76
CA ASP A 83 7.74 15.57 17.37
C ASP A 83 7.89 14.66 18.59
N GLU A 84 8.72 15.03 19.57
CA GLU A 84 8.83 14.34 20.86
C GLU A 84 7.49 14.27 21.60
N HIS A 85 6.74 15.38 21.64
CA HIS A 85 5.42 15.41 22.28
C HIS A 85 4.40 14.54 21.54
N LEU A 86 4.36 14.57 20.20
CA LEU A 86 3.47 13.72 19.40
C LEU A 86 3.76 12.22 19.62
N LYS A 87 5.03 11.86 19.88
CA LYS A 87 5.45 10.49 20.20
C LYS A 87 5.14 10.07 21.65
N SER A 88 4.79 11.01 22.55
CA SER A 88 4.56 10.75 23.97
C SER A 88 3.38 9.79 24.23
N GLU A 89 3.28 9.31 25.46
CA GLU A 89 2.20 8.41 25.89
C GLU A 89 0.80 9.05 25.81
N ASP A 90 0.73 10.38 25.84
CA ASP A 90 -0.52 11.14 25.81
C ASP A 90 -1.14 11.18 24.40
N ILE A 91 -0.29 11.26 23.36
CA ILE A 91 -0.74 11.43 21.97
C ILE A 91 -0.72 10.10 21.21
N LEU A 92 0.41 9.71 20.61
CA LEU A 92 0.50 8.48 19.79
C LEU A 92 1.00 7.26 20.58
N ASN A 93 1.66 7.48 21.72
CA ASN A 93 2.27 6.47 22.56
C ASN A 93 3.13 5.48 21.76
N VAL A 94 4.20 6.00 21.15
CA VAL A 94 5.07 5.22 20.23
C VAL A 94 5.65 3.96 20.87
N LYS A 95 5.87 3.98 22.20
CA LYS A 95 6.41 2.84 22.94
C LYS A 95 5.46 1.65 22.93
N LYS A 96 4.15 1.91 23.06
CA LYS A 96 3.11 0.86 23.08
C LYS A 96 2.55 0.57 21.68
N PHE A 97 2.45 1.59 20.85
CA PHE A 97 1.87 1.53 19.51
C PHE A 97 2.87 2.10 18.48
N PRO A 98 3.88 1.32 18.08
CA PRO A 98 4.95 1.80 17.20
C PRO A 98 4.51 2.03 15.76
N LYS A 99 3.30 1.58 15.39
CA LYS A 99 2.77 1.62 14.03
C LYS A 99 1.32 2.09 14.00
N ILE A 100 0.97 2.77 12.91
CA ILE A 100 -0.41 3.06 12.50
C ILE A 100 -0.71 2.20 11.28
N PHE A 101 -1.91 1.63 11.20
CA PHE A 101 -2.29 0.68 10.14
C PHE A 101 -3.46 1.19 9.34
N PHE A 102 -3.47 0.89 8.05
CA PHE A 102 -4.61 1.11 7.16
C PHE A 102 -4.92 -0.16 6.38
N LYS A 103 -6.20 -0.50 6.26
CA LYS A 103 -6.68 -1.59 5.40
C LYS A 103 -7.94 -1.16 4.67
N SER A 104 -7.92 -1.17 3.34
CA SER A 104 -9.11 -0.94 2.52
C SER A 104 -10.18 -1.98 2.85
N THR A 105 -11.41 -1.52 3.01
CA THR A 105 -12.61 -2.36 3.23
C THR A 105 -13.51 -2.35 2.01
N LYS A 106 -13.52 -1.24 1.26
CA LYS A 106 -14.32 -1.06 0.05
C LYS A 106 -13.65 -0.05 -0.85
N ILE A 107 -13.59 -0.33 -2.14
CA ILE A 107 -13.10 0.61 -3.15
C ILE A 107 -14.19 0.73 -4.22
N GLU A 108 -14.70 1.95 -4.39
CA GLU A 108 -15.73 2.29 -5.39
C GLU A 108 -15.22 3.46 -6.23
N ASP A 109 -14.92 3.16 -7.49
CA ASP A 109 -14.29 4.10 -8.42
C ASP A 109 -13.05 4.74 -7.80
N ASN A 110 -13.09 6.06 -7.53
CA ASN A 110 -11.98 6.81 -6.93
C ASN A 110 -12.09 6.95 -5.41
N VAL A 111 -13.04 6.27 -4.76
CA VAL A 111 -13.24 6.36 -3.32
C VAL A 111 -12.74 5.09 -2.65
N VAL A 112 -11.81 5.24 -1.70
CA VAL A 112 -11.24 4.16 -0.90
C VAL A 112 -11.74 4.32 0.53
N TYR A 113 -12.63 3.42 0.95
CA TYR A 113 -13.01 3.26 2.35
C TYR A 113 -12.07 2.26 3.01
N GLY A 114 -11.61 2.56 4.22
CA GLY A 114 -10.70 1.67 4.91
C GLY A 114 -10.60 1.92 6.40
N ASP A 115 -10.23 0.86 7.10
CA ASP A 115 -10.03 0.86 8.54
C ASP A 115 -8.65 1.44 8.84
N LEU A 116 -8.64 2.67 9.36
CA LEU A 116 -7.48 3.32 9.93
C LEU A 116 -7.41 2.97 11.41
N THR A 117 -6.28 2.43 11.85
CA THR A 117 -6.03 2.10 13.26
C THR A 117 -4.90 2.96 13.80
N ILE A 118 -5.23 3.81 14.77
CA ILE A 118 -4.27 4.62 15.52
C ILE A 118 -4.38 4.19 16.98
N ARG A 119 -3.24 3.85 17.60
CA ARG A 119 -3.19 3.23 18.93
C ARG A 119 -4.06 1.95 18.97
N ASN A 120 -5.04 1.91 19.85
CA ASN A 120 -5.99 0.81 20.04
C ASN A 120 -7.37 1.09 19.43
N VAL A 121 -7.52 2.17 18.65
CA VAL A 121 -8.81 2.59 18.09
C VAL A 121 -8.77 2.46 16.57
N THR A 122 -9.77 1.77 16.03
CA THR A 122 -9.97 1.61 14.59
C THR A 122 -11.21 2.37 14.15
N LYS A 123 -11.08 3.14 13.07
CA LYS A 123 -12.19 3.88 12.44
C LYS A 123 -12.15 3.69 10.94
N ASN A 124 -13.32 3.46 10.36
CA ASN A 124 -13.46 3.43 8.91
C ASN A 124 -13.47 4.87 8.39
N ILE A 125 -12.50 5.21 7.55
CA ILE A 125 -12.34 6.53 6.95
C ILE A 125 -12.53 6.46 5.45
N LYS A 126 -12.86 7.60 4.86
CA LYS A 126 -12.97 7.79 3.42
C LYS A 126 -11.74 8.53 2.90
N LEU A 127 -11.09 7.96 1.89
CA LEU A 127 -10.04 8.59 1.11
C LEU A 127 -10.49 8.68 -0.35
N GLU A 128 -10.04 9.71 -1.07
CA GLU A 128 -10.32 9.95 -2.48
C GLU A 128 -9.02 9.91 -3.26
N LEU A 129 -8.98 9.05 -4.28
CA LEU A 129 -7.89 8.93 -5.24
C LEU A 129 -7.92 10.16 -6.17
N GLU A 130 -6.83 10.92 -6.22
CA GLU A 130 -6.76 12.16 -7.01
C GLU A 130 -5.91 12.01 -8.27
N ASN A 131 -4.68 11.53 -8.14
CA ASN A 131 -3.74 11.38 -9.23
C ASN A 131 -3.31 9.92 -9.30
N GLN A 132 -3.20 9.38 -10.52
CA GLN A 132 -2.65 8.05 -10.75
C GLN A 132 -1.85 8.02 -12.05
N ALA A 133 -0.75 7.27 -12.03
CA ALA A 133 0.08 7.00 -13.18
C ALA A 133 0.55 5.55 -13.13
N PHE A 134 0.49 4.89 -14.29
CA PHE A 134 1.12 3.61 -14.51
C PHE A 134 2.36 3.80 -15.39
N LEU A 135 3.48 3.29 -14.92
CA LEU A 135 4.77 3.23 -15.60
C LEU A 135 5.18 1.75 -15.58
N ASP A 136 5.98 1.26 -16.52
CA ASP A 136 6.33 -0.17 -16.59
C ASP A 136 6.61 -0.80 -15.20
N LYS A 137 5.75 -1.75 -14.79
CA LYS A 137 5.77 -2.44 -13.48
C LYS A 137 5.68 -1.55 -12.23
N GLN A 138 5.19 -0.33 -12.38
CA GLN A 138 5.11 0.68 -11.32
C GLN A 138 3.76 1.39 -11.36
N VAL A 139 3.16 1.55 -10.18
CA VAL A 139 1.94 2.34 -10.01
C VAL A 139 2.24 3.45 -9.03
N ILE A 140 1.91 4.69 -9.41
CA ILE A 140 2.05 5.87 -8.58
C ILE A 140 0.66 6.47 -8.40
N PHE A 141 0.26 6.74 -7.16
CA PHE A 141 -1.00 7.43 -6.90
C PHE A 141 -0.98 8.27 -5.62
N SER A 142 -1.89 9.24 -5.55
CA SER A 142 -2.14 10.05 -4.37
C SER A 142 -3.58 9.93 -3.91
N MET A 143 -3.80 9.88 -2.60
CA MET A 143 -5.12 9.93 -1.99
C MET A 143 -5.23 11.07 -0.99
N LYS A 144 -6.40 11.69 -0.89
CA LYS A 144 -6.72 12.68 0.15
C LYS A 144 -7.93 12.29 0.96
N GLY A 145 -8.00 12.77 2.19
CA GLY A 145 -9.19 12.61 3.01
C GLY A 145 -9.08 13.44 4.28
N GLU A 146 -10.09 13.31 5.12
CA GLU A 146 -10.16 14.03 6.38
C GLU A 146 -10.61 13.06 7.48
N THR A 147 -10.09 13.29 8.68
CA THR A 147 -10.52 12.59 9.88
C THR A 147 -10.43 13.54 11.08
N LYS A 148 -10.76 13.05 12.27
CA LYS A 148 -10.67 13.81 13.51
C LYS A 148 -9.79 13.08 14.51
N ARG A 149 -8.94 13.82 15.23
CA ARG A 149 -8.14 13.25 16.33
C ARG A 149 -9.02 12.70 17.45
N SER A 150 -10.15 13.35 17.72
CA SER A 150 -11.16 12.89 18.68
C SER A 150 -11.75 11.52 18.35
N TYR A 151 -11.75 11.10 17.07
CA TYR A 151 -12.21 9.76 16.70
C TYR A 151 -11.27 8.65 17.18
N PHE A 152 -10.03 8.99 17.52
CA PHE A 152 -9.01 8.04 17.99
C PHE A 152 -8.65 8.25 19.46
N ASP A 153 -9.53 8.91 20.22
CA ASP A 153 -9.33 9.25 21.63
C ASP A 153 -8.06 10.09 21.89
N ILE A 154 -7.67 10.92 20.92
CA ILE A 154 -6.52 11.83 21.03
C ILE A 154 -7.02 13.24 21.37
N SER A 155 -6.88 13.63 22.64
CA SER A 155 -7.13 15.00 23.11
C SER A 155 -5.87 15.88 22.96
N TRP A 156 -6.10 17.19 22.90
CA TRP A 156 -5.06 18.22 22.82
C TRP A 156 -5.72 19.47 23.37
N ASP A 157 -5.58 19.63 24.68
CA ASP A 157 -6.40 20.54 25.48
C ASP A 157 -5.65 21.84 25.75
N GLU A 158 -5.02 22.37 24.70
CA GLU A 158 -4.49 23.72 24.72
C GLU A 158 -5.63 24.68 24.44
N LEU A 159 -6.22 25.18 25.53
CA LEU A 159 -7.26 26.21 25.50
C LEU A 159 -6.61 27.58 25.42
N LEU A 160 -7.12 28.40 24.51
CA LEU A 160 -6.81 29.83 24.49
C LEU A 160 -7.51 30.52 25.65
N GLU A 161 -6.99 31.68 26.05
CA GLU A 161 -7.62 32.56 27.06
C GLU A 161 -9.08 32.91 26.70
N THR A 162 -9.44 32.80 25.42
CA THR A 162 -10.79 32.99 24.88
C THR A 162 -11.73 31.79 25.06
N GLY A 163 -11.28 30.69 25.67
CA GLY A 163 -12.02 29.44 25.79
C GLY A 163 -12.14 28.62 24.49
N SER A 164 -11.50 29.06 23.41
CA SER A 164 -11.42 28.32 22.14
C SER A 164 -10.25 27.33 22.13
N ILE A 165 -10.38 26.23 21.40
CA ILE A 165 -9.30 25.25 21.20
C ILE A 165 -8.22 25.83 20.27
N ALA A 166 -6.96 25.74 20.67
CA ALA A 166 -5.81 26.22 19.88
C ALA A 166 -5.50 25.31 18.69
N VAL A 167 -5.69 23.99 18.83
CA VAL A 167 -5.39 23.00 17.79
C VAL A 167 -6.66 22.32 17.29
N SER A 168 -6.92 22.41 15.99
CA SER A 168 -8.09 21.83 15.33
C SER A 168 -8.25 20.34 15.62
N ASP A 169 -9.51 19.89 15.72
CA ASP A 169 -9.84 18.46 15.80
C ASP A 169 -9.74 17.78 14.42
N GLU A 170 -10.07 18.53 13.36
CA GLU A 170 -9.94 18.05 11.98
C GLU A 170 -8.47 17.92 11.56
N ILE A 171 -8.16 16.78 10.95
CA ILE A 171 -6.88 16.45 10.32
C ILE A 171 -7.13 16.19 8.85
N LYS A 172 -6.44 16.95 7.98
CA LYS A 172 -6.41 16.66 6.55
C LYS A 172 -5.28 15.68 6.27
N LEU A 173 -5.54 14.68 5.44
CA LEU A 173 -4.62 13.60 5.10
C LEU A 173 -4.24 13.70 3.62
N THR A 174 -2.98 13.44 3.30
CA THR A 174 -2.51 13.27 1.92
C THR A 174 -1.49 12.14 1.89
N ILE A 175 -1.85 11.05 1.21
CA ILE A 175 -1.06 9.83 1.14
C ILE A 175 -0.52 9.70 -0.28
N ASN A 176 0.79 9.68 -0.43
CA ASN A 176 1.47 9.50 -1.71
C ASN A 176 2.11 8.11 -1.72
N ILE A 177 1.78 7.31 -2.74
CA ILE A 177 2.25 5.94 -2.87
C ILE A 177 2.87 5.77 -4.24
N LYS A 178 4.08 5.21 -4.23
CA LYS A 178 4.63 4.49 -5.38
C LYS A 178 4.72 3.02 -5.00
N GLY A 179 4.31 2.13 -5.89
CA GLY A 179 4.49 0.69 -5.73
C GLY A 179 5.19 0.07 -6.92
N ASN A 180 5.93 -1.02 -6.66
CA ASN A 180 6.59 -1.83 -7.66
C ASN A 180 5.92 -3.21 -7.73
N LEU A 181 5.71 -3.73 -8.94
CA LEU A 181 5.11 -5.03 -9.18
C LEU A 181 5.94 -6.11 -8.48
N VAL A 182 5.26 -6.98 -7.74
CA VAL A 182 5.86 -8.18 -7.16
C VAL A 182 5.72 -9.30 -8.18
N GLU A 183 6.81 -9.60 -8.89
CA GLU A 183 6.83 -10.75 -9.80
C GLU A 183 6.76 -12.04 -8.98
N GLU A 184 5.78 -12.90 -9.28
CA GLU A 184 5.81 -14.27 -8.77
C GLU A 184 7.07 -14.98 -9.31
N PRO A 185 7.75 -15.80 -8.49
CA PRO A 185 8.87 -16.58 -8.98
C PRO A 185 8.38 -17.46 -10.13
N LYS A 186 8.99 -17.32 -11.33
CA LYS A 186 8.72 -18.20 -12.46
C LYS A 186 8.85 -19.66 -11.98
N PRO A 187 7.89 -20.55 -12.28
CA PRO A 187 8.06 -21.98 -12.03
C PRO A 187 9.37 -22.42 -12.69
N GLU A 188 10.32 -22.93 -11.90
CA GLU A 188 11.57 -23.46 -12.43
C GLU A 188 11.23 -24.49 -13.52
N GLU A 189 11.65 -24.23 -14.76
CA GLU A 189 11.64 -25.26 -15.81
C GLU A 189 12.41 -26.46 -15.27
N LYS A 190 11.71 -27.58 -15.04
CA LYS A 190 12.33 -28.85 -14.71
C LYS A 190 13.37 -29.16 -15.78
N LYS A 191 14.65 -28.94 -15.45
CA LYS A 191 15.77 -29.41 -16.28
C LYS A 191 15.70 -30.93 -16.29
N GLU A 192 15.19 -31.46 -17.39
CA GLU A 192 15.15 -32.89 -17.68
C GLU A 192 16.59 -33.43 -17.64
N ASP A 193 16.90 -34.26 -16.64
CA ASP A 193 18.21 -34.85 -16.38
C ASP A 193 18.69 -35.72 -17.56
N LYS A 194 19.33 -35.11 -18.56
CA LYS A 194 20.06 -35.80 -19.64
C LYS A 194 21.39 -36.42 -19.16
N LYS A 195 21.45 -36.98 -17.95
CA LYS A 195 22.66 -37.61 -17.38
C LYS A 195 22.58 -39.14 -17.26
N LYS A 196 21.75 -39.80 -18.08
CA LYS A 196 21.65 -41.28 -18.14
C LYS A 196 21.97 -41.91 -19.50
N THR A 197 22.81 -41.30 -20.35
CA THR A 197 23.23 -41.93 -21.63
C THR A 197 24.75 -42.07 -21.81
N ASN A 198 25.60 -41.47 -20.97
CA ASN A 198 27.06 -41.64 -21.08
C ASN A 198 27.67 -42.78 -20.24
N LYS A 199 26.85 -43.66 -19.65
CA LYS A 199 27.34 -44.83 -18.89
C LYS A 199 27.46 -46.12 -19.73
N LYS A 200 27.27 -46.08 -21.05
CA LYS A 200 27.26 -47.31 -21.89
C LYS A 200 28.32 -47.37 -23.01
N VAL A 201 29.26 -46.43 -23.08
CA VAL A 201 30.30 -46.43 -24.14
C VAL A 201 31.72 -46.72 -23.60
N THR A 202 31.94 -46.70 -22.29
CA THR A 202 33.29 -46.89 -21.70
C THR A 202 33.61 -48.30 -21.20
N GLU A 203 32.72 -49.29 -21.40
CA GLU A 203 32.95 -50.69 -20.98
C GLU A 203 33.20 -51.67 -22.13
N LYS A 204 33.23 -51.22 -23.40
CA LYS A 204 33.50 -52.11 -24.55
C LYS A 204 34.92 -52.02 -25.15
N LYS A 205 35.88 -51.42 -24.43
CA LYS A 205 37.29 -51.30 -24.89
C LYS A 205 38.34 -52.00 -24.00
N LYS A 206 37.94 -52.92 -23.12
CA LYS A 206 38.88 -53.69 -22.27
C LYS A 206 38.98 -55.20 -22.57
N GLU A 207 38.38 -55.69 -23.64
CA GLU A 207 38.54 -57.09 -24.08
C GLU A 207 39.14 -57.19 -25.49
N ILE A 208 40.28 -56.55 -25.75
CA ILE A 208 41.22 -56.98 -26.80
C ILE A 208 42.64 -56.63 -26.33
N LYS A 209 43.20 -57.45 -25.44
CA LYS A 209 44.62 -57.75 -25.35
C LYS A 209 44.85 -58.97 -24.48
#